data_AF-A0A974YXY4-F1
#
_entry.id   AF-A0A974YXY4-F1
#
_cell.length_a   1.000
_cell.length_b   1.000
_cell.length_c   1.000
_cell.angle_alpha   90.00
_cell.angle_beta   90.00
_cell.angle_gamma   90.00
#
_symmetry.space_group_name_H-M   'P 1'
#
loop_
_entity.id
_entity.type
_entity.pdbx_description
1 polymer ?
#
loop_
_entity_poly.entity_id
_entity_poly.type
_entity_poly.pdbx_seq_one_letter_code
_entity_poly.pdbx_strand_id
1 'polypeptide(L)'
;MVDIEELADRIRESFERKNTIRDQALAQSRVLTRHAAHAIRAIHREDADLAREHLVEADKLATSIRESLAGDPDLYFSGYAQDALKEYCEAHLTVASILDEEWPSPEDLQVVYATYLNGLSEVVGELRRRIMDIIRHGHSPEVQRLMNVMEDIYAQLVTMDFPDALTFGLRRRTDIARSIIERTQADIAVSFRQQELEKTILALSAQLSEMEESDEDD
;
A
#
# COMPACT_ATOMS: atom_id res chain seq x y z
N MET A 1 37.12 -23.02 -37.87
CA MET A 1 35.90 -23.79 -37.57
C MET A 1 35.62 -23.54 -36.12
N VAL A 2 34.46 -22.99 -35.75
CA VAL A 2 34.16 -22.68 -34.34
C VAL A 2 34.07 -24.00 -33.58
N ASP A 3 34.80 -24.12 -32.48
CA ASP A 3 34.67 -25.25 -31.58
C ASP A 3 33.34 -25.11 -30.82
N ILE A 4 32.42 -26.02 -31.11
CA ILE A 4 31.07 -26.01 -30.52
C ILE A 4 31.15 -26.31 -29.02
N GLU A 5 32.13 -27.09 -28.58
CA GLU A 5 32.31 -27.46 -27.17
C GLU A 5 32.78 -26.25 -26.37
N GLU A 6 33.80 -25.53 -26.84
CA GLU A 6 34.27 -24.28 -26.22
C GLU A 6 33.16 -23.21 -26.17
N LEU A 7 32.36 -23.10 -27.24
CA LEU A 7 31.21 -22.18 -27.27
C LEU A 7 30.15 -22.57 -26.23
N ALA A 8 29.81 -23.86 -26.14
CA ALA A 8 28.81 -24.36 -25.20
C ALA A 8 29.26 -24.17 -23.73
N ASP A 9 30.53 -24.38 -23.43
CA ASP A 9 31.09 -24.19 -22.08
C ASP A 9 31.01 -22.74 -21.64
N ARG A 10 31.41 -21.80 -22.51
CA ARG A 10 31.28 -20.35 -22.25
C ARG A 10 29.84 -19.92 -21.99
N ILE A 11 28.87 -20.48 -22.74
CA ILE A 11 27.44 -20.20 -22.52
C ILE A 11 26.99 -20.76 -21.17
N ARG A 12 27.38 -22.00 -20.83
CA ARG A 12 27.03 -22.64 -19.57
C ARG A 12 27.54 -21.85 -18.37
N GLU A 13 28.81 -21.44 -18.37
CA GLU A 13 29.39 -20.60 -17.31
C GLU A 13 28.64 -19.26 -17.15
N SER A 14 28.25 -18.64 -18.27
CA SER A 14 27.47 -17.41 -18.24
C SER A 14 26.08 -17.62 -17.62
N PHE A 15 25.42 -18.74 -17.93
CA PHE A 15 24.09 -19.05 -17.41
C PHE A 15 24.13 -19.46 -15.94
N GLU A 16 25.13 -20.21 -15.52
CA GLU A 16 25.34 -20.58 -14.11
C GLU A 16 25.52 -19.32 -13.25
N ARG A 17 26.39 -18.39 -13.66
CA ARG A 17 26.58 -17.10 -12.98
C ARG A 17 25.27 -16.33 -12.84
N LYS A 18 24.52 -16.22 -13.95
CA LYS A 18 23.25 -15.49 -13.97
C LYS A 18 22.18 -16.17 -13.13
N ASN A 19 22.13 -17.50 -13.12
CA ASN A 19 21.21 -18.27 -12.30
C ASN A 19 21.50 -18.06 -10.80
N THR A 20 22.77 -18.02 -10.38
CA THR A 20 23.15 -17.71 -9.00
C THR A 20 22.67 -16.31 -8.58
N ILE A 21 22.88 -15.29 -9.42
CA ILE A 21 22.41 -13.93 -9.16
C ILE A 21 20.88 -13.90 -9.03
N ARG A 22 20.17 -14.55 -9.95
CA ARG A 22 18.70 -14.66 -9.91
C ARG A 22 18.21 -15.29 -8.61
N ASP A 23 18.81 -16.41 -8.20
CA ASP A 23 18.37 -17.15 -7.00
C ASP A 23 18.60 -16.35 -5.71
N GLN A 24 19.70 -15.60 -5.64
CA GLN A 24 19.97 -14.67 -4.54
C GLN A 24 18.95 -13.52 -4.51
N ALA A 25 18.72 -12.87 -5.65
CA ALA A 25 17.76 -11.77 -5.75
C ALA A 25 16.34 -12.22 -5.41
N LEU A 26 15.90 -13.39 -5.90
CA LEU A 26 14.59 -13.95 -5.58
C LEU A 26 14.43 -14.21 -4.08
N ALA A 27 15.47 -14.71 -3.41
CA ALA A 27 15.45 -14.92 -1.97
C ALA A 27 15.32 -13.58 -1.22
N GLN A 28 16.07 -12.56 -1.62
CA GLN A 28 15.99 -11.21 -1.05
C GLN A 28 14.63 -10.54 -1.29
N SER A 29 14.07 -10.65 -2.50
CA SER A 29 12.74 -10.13 -2.83
C SER A 29 11.66 -10.69 -1.93
N ARG A 30 11.70 -11.99 -1.61
CA ARG A 30 10.76 -12.60 -0.65
C ARG A 30 10.92 -12.06 0.77
N VAL A 31 12.15 -11.73 1.17
CA VAL A 31 12.42 -11.16 2.49
C VAL A 31 11.91 -9.72 2.53
N LEU A 32 12.14 -8.94 1.47
CA LEU A 32 11.65 -7.57 1.31
C LEU A 32 10.13 -7.50 1.41
N THR A 33 9.42 -8.31 0.62
CA THR A 33 7.96 -8.50 0.69
C THR A 33 7.49 -8.77 2.12
N ARG A 34 8.19 -9.63 2.87
CA ARG A 34 7.82 -9.90 4.26
C ARG A 34 7.94 -8.64 5.12
N HIS A 35 9.07 -7.93 5.05
CA HIS A 35 9.26 -6.69 5.83
C HIS A 35 8.21 -5.64 5.48
N ALA A 36 7.92 -5.43 4.20
CA ALA A 36 6.84 -4.55 3.75
C ALA A 36 5.48 -4.93 4.39
N ALA A 37 5.10 -6.20 4.29
CA ALA A 37 3.86 -6.69 4.89
C ALA A 37 3.86 -6.63 6.43
N HIS A 38 5.02 -6.77 7.07
CA HIS A 38 5.16 -6.61 8.52
C HIS A 38 5.01 -5.15 8.95
N ALA A 39 5.58 -4.20 8.21
CA ALA A 39 5.43 -2.77 8.45
C ALA A 39 3.95 -2.34 8.35
N ILE A 40 3.27 -2.74 7.27
CA ILE A 40 1.83 -2.47 7.09
C ILE A 40 1.00 -3.08 8.25
N ARG A 41 1.30 -4.32 8.64
CA ARG A 41 0.61 -4.95 9.79
C ARG A 41 0.89 -4.26 11.12
N ALA A 42 2.09 -3.73 11.33
CA ALA A 42 2.45 -3.01 12.55
C ALA A 42 1.72 -1.67 12.64
N ILE A 43 1.69 -0.89 11.55
CA ILE A 43 1.02 0.43 11.57
C ILE A 43 -0.49 0.33 11.75
N HIS A 44 -1.13 -0.72 11.19
CA HIS A 44 -2.56 -0.99 11.47
C HIS A 44 -2.85 -1.39 12.91
N ARG A 45 -1.83 -1.86 13.64
CA ARG A 45 -1.91 -2.13 15.09
C ARG A 45 -1.46 -0.94 15.94
N GLU A 46 -1.28 0.23 15.32
CA GLU A 46 -0.85 1.47 15.97
C GLU A 46 0.56 1.38 16.57
N ASP A 47 1.38 0.43 16.10
CA ASP A 47 2.77 0.27 16.49
C ASP A 47 3.68 0.92 15.45
N ALA A 48 3.82 2.25 15.57
CA ALA A 48 4.59 3.06 14.63
C ALA A 48 6.09 2.77 14.68
N ASP A 49 6.62 2.45 15.87
CA ASP A 49 8.04 2.17 16.05
C ASP A 49 8.41 0.86 15.35
N LEU A 50 7.65 -0.22 15.57
CA LEU A 50 7.87 -1.48 14.88
C LEU A 50 7.66 -1.36 13.36
N ALA A 51 6.71 -0.53 12.92
CA ALA A 51 6.52 -0.25 11.50
C ALA A 51 7.78 0.36 10.89
N ARG A 52 8.36 1.40 11.54
CA ARG A 52 9.60 2.04 11.10
C ARG A 52 10.80 1.10 11.13
N GLU A 53 10.92 0.24 12.16
CA GLU A 53 11.97 -0.79 12.20
C GLU A 53 11.91 -1.72 10.98
N HIS A 54 10.70 -2.16 10.61
CA HIS A 54 10.53 -3.00 9.43
C HIS A 54 10.82 -2.25 8.11
N LEU A 55 10.48 -0.96 8.01
CA LEU A 55 10.83 -0.14 6.84
C LEU A 55 12.35 0.03 6.70
N VAL A 56 13.07 0.25 7.80
CA VAL A 56 14.55 0.35 7.78
C VAL A 56 15.21 -0.95 7.27
N GLU A 57 14.70 -2.11 7.67
CA GLU A 57 15.19 -3.38 7.11
C GLU A 57 14.80 -3.56 5.64
N ALA A 58 13.63 -3.07 5.24
CA ALA A 58 13.18 -3.06 3.85
C ALA A 58 14.09 -2.18 2.97
N ASP A 59 14.50 -1.00 3.45
CA ASP A 59 15.42 -0.08 2.75
C ASP A 59 16.77 -0.75 2.43
N LYS A 60 17.32 -1.47 3.42
CA LYS A 60 18.57 -2.24 3.26
C LYS A 60 18.42 -3.32 2.20
N LEU A 61 17.32 -4.06 2.22
CA LEU A 61 17.04 -5.13 1.26
C LEU A 61 16.80 -4.59 -0.15
N ALA A 62 16.02 -3.52 -0.29
CA ALA A 62 15.77 -2.87 -1.57
C ALA A 62 17.07 -2.37 -2.21
N THR A 63 17.95 -1.76 -1.39
CA THR A 63 19.29 -1.35 -1.83
C THR A 63 20.14 -2.54 -2.26
N SER A 64 20.20 -3.60 -1.45
CA SER A 64 20.97 -4.79 -1.80
C SER A 64 20.49 -5.46 -3.08
N ILE A 65 19.18 -5.54 -3.31
CA ILE A 65 18.60 -6.08 -4.56
C ILE A 65 19.03 -5.22 -5.75
N ARG A 66 18.89 -3.89 -5.64
CA ARG A 66 19.24 -2.95 -6.72
C ARG A 66 20.72 -3.04 -7.08
N GLU A 67 21.60 -3.06 -6.09
CA GLU A 67 23.05 -3.19 -6.29
C GLU A 67 23.42 -4.55 -6.90
N SER A 68 22.84 -5.64 -6.40
CA SER A 68 23.11 -7.00 -6.88
C SER A 68 22.66 -7.22 -8.34
N LEU A 69 21.65 -6.47 -8.79
CA LEU A 69 21.07 -6.57 -10.13
C LEU A 69 21.49 -5.44 -11.08
N ALA A 70 22.36 -4.53 -10.65
CA ALA A 70 22.75 -3.36 -11.45
C ALA A 70 23.39 -3.74 -12.81
N GLY A 71 24.07 -4.88 -12.87
CA GLY A 71 24.67 -5.44 -14.09
C GLY A 71 23.74 -6.28 -14.95
N ASP A 72 22.54 -6.61 -14.45
CA ASP A 72 21.60 -7.56 -15.07
C ASP A 72 20.19 -6.96 -15.16
N PRO A 73 19.94 -6.02 -16.10
CA PRO A 73 18.65 -5.33 -16.21
C PRO A 73 17.45 -6.27 -16.41
N ASP A 74 17.62 -7.38 -17.12
CA ASP A 74 16.55 -8.37 -17.32
C ASP A 74 16.16 -9.09 -16.02
N LEU A 75 17.07 -9.19 -15.05
CA LEU A 75 16.77 -9.66 -13.71
C LEU A 75 16.16 -8.55 -12.84
N TYR A 76 16.65 -7.31 -12.94
CA TYR A 76 16.07 -6.18 -12.22
C TYR A 76 14.60 -5.93 -12.60
N PHE A 77 14.29 -5.98 -13.89
CA PHE A 77 12.92 -5.80 -14.41
C PHE A 77 12.10 -7.10 -14.43
N SER A 78 12.59 -8.16 -13.80
CA SER A 78 11.81 -9.38 -13.64
C SER A 78 10.62 -9.17 -12.69
N GLY A 79 9.56 -9.97 -12.87
CA GLY A 79 8.34 -9.83 -12.07
C GLY A 79 8.56 -9.91 -10.57
N TYR A 80 9.39 -10.84 -10.09
CA TYR A 80 9.63 -10.99 -8.65
C TYR A 80 10.36 -9.79 -8.02
N ALA A 81 11.25 -9.13 -8.77
CA ALA A 81 11.99 -7.97 -8.27
C ALA A 81 11.08 -6.73 -8.27
N GLN A 82 10.35 -6.50 -9.37
CA GLN A 82 9.43 -5.37 -9.47
C GLN A 82 8.23 -5.50 -8.52
N ASP A 83 7.69 -6.70 -8.33
CA ASP A 83 6.60 -6.94 -7.38
C ASP A 83 7.04 -6.65 -5.93
N ALA A 84 8.24 -7.09 -5.54
CA ALA A 84 8.78 -6.82 -4.20
C ALA A 84 9.06 -5.33 -3.97
N LEU A 85 9.59 -4.62 -4.98
CA LEU A 85 9.80 -3.17 -4.91
C LEU A 85 8.48 -2.38 -4.87
N LYS A 86 7.44 -2.86 -5.56
CA LYS A 86 6.09 -2.30 -5.50
C LYS A 86 5.48 -2.45 -4.11
N GLU A 87 5.57 -3.62 -3.48
CA GLU A 87 5.12 -3.83 -2.10
C GLU A 87 5.94 -2.99 -1.09
N TYR A 88 7.23 -2.82 -1.33
CA TYR A 88 8.07 -1.89 -0.57
C TYR A 88 7.56 -0.45 -0.66
N CYS A 89 7.21 0.03 -1.86
CA CYS A 89 6.61 1.35 -2.04
C CYS A 89 5.27 1.48 -1.30
N GLU A 90 4.39 0.48 -1.45
CA GLU A 90 3.10 0.43 -0.75
C GLU A 90 3.29 0.57 0.77
N ALA A 91 4.27 -0.13 1.36
CA ALA A 91 4.52 -0.07 2.79
C ALA A 91 4.95 1.32 3.26
N HIS A 92 5.91 1.96 2.58
CA HIS A 92 6.34 3.32 2.92
C HIS A 92 5.19 4.32 2.82
N LEU A 93 4.46 4.29 1.70
CA LEU A 93 3.38 5.23 1.43
C LEU A 93 2.18 5.02 2.37
N THR A 94 1.88 3.77 2.72
CA THR A 94 0.83 3.45 3.70
C THR A 94 1.19 3.97 5.09
N VAL A 95 2.41 3.71 5.55
CA VAL A 95 2.88 4.17 6.86
C VAL A 95 2.85 5.70 6.93
N ALA A 96 3.42 6.38 5.94
CA ALA A 96 3.41 7.84 5.88
C ALA A 96 1.98 8.41 5.85
N SER A 97 1.08 7.81 5.06
CA SER A 97 -0.32 8.24 4.98
C SER A 97 -1.07 8.11 6.30
N ILE A 98 -0.89 7.00 7.03
CA ILE A 98 -1.55 6.77 8.32
C ILE A 98 -0.98 7.68 9.41
N LEU A 99 0.33 7.96 9.38
CA LEU A 99 0.99 8.85 10.33
C LEU A 99 0.85 10.34 10.00
N ASP A 100 0.23 10.67 8.87
CA ASP A 100 0.12 12.05 8.34
C ASP A 100 1.50 12.70 8.12
N GLU A 101 2.44 11.90 7.60
CA GLU A 101 3.79 12.29 7.27
C GLU A 101 3.95 12.53 5.75
N GLU A 102 4.99 13.27 5.37
CA GLU A 102 5.32 13.51 3.97
C GLU A 102 5.69 12.19 3.26
N TRP A 103 5.21 12.03 2.02
CA TRP A 103 5.52 10.84 1.24
C TRP A 103 6.95 10.89 0.70
N PRO A 104 7.71 9.78 0.80
CA PRO A 104 8.98 9.68 0.10
C PRO A 104 8.74 9.70 -1.41
N SER A 105 9.57 10.43 -2.14
CA SER A 105 9.51 10.47 -3.60
C SER A 105 9.98 9.14 -4.23
N PRO A 106 9.67 8.88 -5.51
CA PRO A 106 10.24 7.74 -6.22
C PRO A 106 11.78 7.73 -6.20
N GLU A 107 12.40 8.92 -6.21
CA GLU A 107 13.84 9.12 -6.12
C GLU A 107 14.39 8.76 -4.73
N ASP A 108 13.68 9.11 -3.66
CA ASP A 108 14.06 8.73 -2.29
C ASP A 108 14.04 7.21 -2.11
N LEU A 109 13.01 6.56 -2.64
CA LEU A 109 12.86 5.09 -2.63
C LEU A 109 13.73 4.39 -3.69
N GLN A 110 14.31 5.14 -4.62
CA GLN A 110 15.13 4.63 -5.74
C GLN A 110 14.44 3.52 -6.55
N VAL A 111 13.15 3.74 -6.85
CA VAL A 111 12.32 2.84 -7.67
C VAL A 111 11.95 3.50 -8.99
N VAL A 112 11.59 2.69 -9.98
CA VAL A 112 11.08 3.22 -11.24
C VAL A 112 9.66 3.77 -11.07
N TYR A 113 9.31 4.83 -11.81
CA TYR A 113 8.02 5.51 -11.68
C TYR A 113 6.81 4.59 -11.83
N ALA A 114 6.85 3.64 -12.77
CA ALA A 114 5.78 2.67 -12.92
C ALA A 114 5.57 1.88 -11.63
N THR A 115 6.63 1.34 -11.02
CA THR A 115 6.59 0.57 -9.77
C THR A 115 6.08 1.39 -8.61
N TYR A 116 6.50 2.66 -8.51
CA TYR A 116 5.97 3.61 -7.51
C TYR A 116 4.46 3.83 -7.68
N LEU A 117 3.99 4.14 -8.89
CA LEU A 117 2.56 4.36 -9.16
C LEU A 117 1.72 3.11 -8.89
N ASN A 118 2.25 1.93 -9.19
CA ASN A 118 1.58 0.66 -8.88
C ASN A 118 1.50 0.43 -7.36
N GLY A 119 2.55 0.73 -6.60
CA GLY A 119 2.52 0.69 -5.13
C GLY A 119 1.53 1.69 -4.55
N LEU A 120 1.54 2.94 -5.06
CA LEU A 120 0.59 3.98 -4.67
C LEU A 120 -0.87 3.56 -4.90
N SER A 121 -1.16 2.81 -5.96
CA SER A 121 -2.51 2.29 -6.21
C SER A 121 -2.96 1.25 -5.18
N GLU A 122 -2.03 0.50 -4.58
CA GLU A 122 -2.35 -0.51 -3.55
C GLU A 122 -2.57 0.12 -2.17
N VAL A 123 -1.94 1.28 -1.89
CA VAL A 123 -2.17 2.08 -0.67
C VAL A 123 -3.66 2.34 -0.44
N VAL A 124 -4.44 2.56 -1.50
CA VAL A 124 -5.91 2.78 -1.42
C VAL A 124 -6.61 1.64 -0.68
N GLY A 125 -6.17 0.40 -0.86
CA GLY A 125 -6.69 -0.77 -0.14
C GLY A 125 -6.39 -0.72 1.36
N GLU A 126 -5.17 -0.33 1.73
CA GLU A 126 -4.76 -0.20 3.12
C GLU A 126 -5.40 1.00 3.82
N LEU A 127 -5.62 2.12 3.12
CA LEU A 127 -6.37 3.26 3.67
C LEU A 127 -7.83 2.90 3.93
N ARG A 128 -8.48 2.15 3.03
CA ARG A 128 -9.82 1.61 3.30
C ARG A 128 -9.80 0.77 4.57
N ARG A 129 -8.81 -0.12 4.75
CA ARG A 129 -8.71 -0.94 5.97
C ARG A 129 -8.62 -0.07 7.22
N ARG A 130 -7.76 0.95 7.23
CA ARG A 130 -7.63 1.88 8.36
C ARG A 130 -8.93 2.63 8.63
N ILE A 131 -9.58 3.14 7.58
CA ILE A 131 -10.89 3.82 7.68
C ILE A 131 -11.92 2.91 8.35
N MET A 132 -12.04 1.66 7.88
CA MET A 132 -12.99 0.70 8.47
C MET A 132 -12.66 0.39 9.93
N ASP A 133 -11.39 0.32 10.29
CA ASP A 133 -10.96 0.10 11.68
C ASP A 133 -11.31 1.29 12.60
N ILE A 134 -11.17 2.53 12.10
CA ILE A 134 -11.54 3.75 12.83
C ILE A 134 -13.06 3.83 13.03
N ILE A 135 -13.84 3.61 11.97
CA ILE A 135 -15.31 3.74 11.99
C ILE A 135 -15.96 2.81 13.03
N ARG A 136 -15.36 1.65 13.34
CA ARG A 136 -15.84 0.77 14.42
C ARG A 136 -15.91 1.44 15.79
N HIS A 137 -15.10 2.48 16.03
CA HIS A 137 -15.05 3.21 17.29
C HIS A 137 -15.79 4.56 17.23
N GLY A 138 -16.45 4.86 16.10
CA GLY A 138 -17.16 6.11 15.85
C GLY A 138 -16.51 6.96 14.77
N HIS A 139 -17.25 7.98 14.29
CA HIS A 139 -16.73 8.90 13.29
C HIS A 139 -15.66 9.82 13.87
N SER A 140 -14.55 9.94 13.14
CA SER A 140 -13.41 10.78 13.47
C SER A 140 -13.04 11.64 12.26
N PRO A 141 -12.53 12.88 12.44
CA PRO A 141 -11.98 13.69 11.35
C PRO A 141 -10.93 12.93 10.50
N GLU A 142 -10.25 11.98 11.13
CA GLU A 142 -9.27 11.10 10.48
C GLU A 142 -9.86 10.29 9.31
N VAL A 143 -11.12 9.86 9.40
CA VAL A 143 -11.80 9.14 8.31
C VAL A 143 -11.86 10.01 7.06
N GLN A 144 -12.22 11.29 7.22
CA GLN A 144 -12.31 12.21 6.08
C GLN A 144 -10.92 12.53 5.52
N ARG A 145 -9.90 12.68 6.38
CA ARG A 145 -8.52 12.90 5.94
C ARG A 145 -8.03 11.76 5.04
N LEU A 146 -8.17 10.52 5.52
CA LEU A 146 -7.77 9.32 4.76
C LEU A 146 -8.60 9.14 3.47
N MET A 147 -9.90 9.46 3.52
CA MET A 147 -10.75 9.41 2.33
C MET A 147 -10.28 10.40 1.26
N ASN A 148 -9.93 11.64 1.64
CA ASN A 148 -9.38 12.64 0.72
C ASN A 148 -8.07 12.15 0.09
N VAL A 149 -7.18 11.54 0.88
CA VAL A 149 -5.94 10.95 0.35
C VAL A 149 -6.23 9.89 -0.72
N MET A 150 -7.21 9.00 -0.49
CA MET A 150 -7.60 8.01 -1.50
C MET A 150 -8.12 8.66 -2.79
N GLU A 151 -8.92 9.73 -2.66
CA GLU A 151 -9.47 10.47 -3.80
C GLU A 151 -8.36 11.19 -4.60
N ASP A 152 -7.41 11.81 -3.91
CA ASP A 152 -6.25 12.48 -4.51
C ASP A 152 -5.38 11.48 -5.27
N ILE A 153 -5.11 10.30 -4.69
CA ILE A 153 -4.40 9.21 -5.38
C ILE A 153 -5.10 8.88 -6.68
N TYR A 154 -6.40 8.59 -6.63
CA TYR A 154 -7.15 8.21 -7.81
C TYR A 154 -7.21 9.34 -8.86
N ALA A 155 -7.36 10.59 -8.42
CA ALA A 155 -7.37 11.76 -9.30
C ALA A 155 -6.06 11.89 -10.08
N GLN A 156 -4.90 11.57 -9.47
CA GLN A 156 -3.63 11.56 -10.21
C GLN A 156 -3.50 10.31 -11.10
N LEU A 157 -3.81 9.12 -10.58
CA LEU A 157 -3.66 7.85 -11.32
C LEU A 157 -4.49 7.79 -12.60
N VAL A 158 -5.68 8.40 -12.64
CA VAL A 158 -6.53 8.40 -13.83
C VAL A 158 -5.98 9.29 -14.96
N THR A 159 -5.09 10.24 -14.65
CA THR A 159 -4.45 11.10 -15.67
C THR A 159 -3.28 10.43 -16.39
N MET A 160 -2.82 9.27 -15.90
CA MET A 160 -1.68 8.53 -16.44
C MET A 160 -2.07 7.73 -17.68
N ASP A 161 -2.41 8.42 -18.78
CA ASP A 161 -2.82 7.82 -20.05
C ASP A 161 -1.61 7.35 -20.89
N PHE A 162 -0.99 6.27 -20.43
CA PHE A 162 0.16 5.64 -21.09
C PHE A 162 -0.08 4.15 -21.34
N PRO A 163 0.58 3.54 -22.34
CA PRO A 163 0.45 2.11 -22.60
C PRO A 163 0.88 1.24 -21.41
N ASP A 164 0.20 0.12 -21.19
CA ASP A 164 0.48 -0.82 -20.09
C ASP A 164 1.92 -1.35 -20.08
N ALA A 165 2.57 -1.41 -21.24
CA ALA A 165 3.97 -1.81 -21.36
C ALA A 165 4.93 -0.84 -20.64
N LEU A 166 4.54 0.44 -20.50
CA LEU A 166 5.30 1.44 -19.77
C LEU A 166 4.90 1.51 -18.29
N THR A 167 3.60 1.33 -17.99
CA THR A 167 3.06 1.53 -16.64
C THR A 167 2.94 0.24 -15.83
N PHE A 168 3.33 -0.90 -16.39
CA PHE A 168 3.21 -2.23 -15.77
C PHE A 168 1.76 -2.59 -15.37
N GLY A 169 0.80 -2.24 -16.22
CA GLY A 169 -0.61 -2.59 -16.03
C GLY A 169 -1.35 -1.69 -15.02
N LEU A 170 -0.89 -0.45 -14.85
CA LEU A 170 -1.45 0.53 -13.90
C LEU A 170 -2.96 0.73 -14.10
N ARG A 171 -3.46 0.74 -15.35
CA ARG A 171 -4.87 1.00 -15.67
C ARG A 171 -5.82 0.08 -14.90
N ARG A 172 -5.53 -1.22 -14.88
CA ARG A 172 -6.33 -2.21 -14.14
C ARG A 172 -6.35 -1.92 -12.65
N ARG A 173 -5.23 -1.46 -12.08
CA ARG A 173 -5.14 -1.14 -10.66
C ARG A 173 -5.87 0.15 -10.32
N THR A 174 -5.81 1.15 -11.19
CA THR A 174 -6.61 2.38 -11.06
C THR A 174 -8.10 2.09 -11.04
N ASP A 175 -8.60 1.16 -11.87
CA ASP A 175 -10.00 0.73 -11.85
C ASP A 175 -10.37 -0.01 -10.55
N ILE A 176 -9.47 -0.83 -10.00
CA ILE A 176 -9.66 -1.47 -8.70
C ILE A 176 -9.71 -0.42 -7.58
N ALA A 177 -8.79 0.56 -7.60
CA ALA A 177 -8.76 1.65 -6.63
C ALA A 177 -10.07 2.45 -6.65
N ARG A 178 -10.61 2.77 -7.83
CA ARG A 178 -11.94 3.40 -7.97
C ARG A 178 -13.03 2.60 -7.25
N SER A 179 -13.11 1.30 -7.49
CA SER A 179 -14.11 0.44 -6.85
C SER A 179 -13.94 0.36 -5.32
N ILE A 180 -12.71 0.46 -4.81
CA ILE A 180 -12.44 0.51 -3.38
C ILE A 180 -12.91 1.85 -2.80
N ILE A 181 -12.63 2.97 -3.46
CA ILE A 181 -13.05 4.32 -3.08
C ILE A 181 -14.57 4.41 -2.99
N GLU A 182 -15.28 4.03 -4.05
CA GLU A 182 -16.75 4.10 -4.11
C GLU A 182 -17.41 3.29 -2.99
N ARG A 183 -16.92 2.08 -2.72
CA ARG A 183 -17.41 1.26 -1.61
C ARG A 183 -17.11 1.91 -0.25
N THR A 184 -15.95 2.54 -0.11
CA THR A 184 -15.55 3.19 1.16
C THR A 184 -16.43 4.40 1.45
N GLN A 185 -16.72 5.23 0.44
CA GLN A 185 -17.66 6.33 0.58
C GLN A 185 -19.06 5.84 1.00
N ALA A 186 -19.54 4.75 0.38
CA ALA A 186 -20.83 4.17 0.74
C ALA A 186 -20.86 3.68 2.20
N ASP A 187 -19.81 2.97 2.64
CA ASP A 187 -19.71 2.46 4.02
C ASP A 187 -19.63 3.61 5.05
N ILE A 188 -18.85 4.65 4.76
CA ILE A 188 -18.76 5.88 5.58
C ILE A 188 -20.15 6.51 5.72
N ALA A 189 -20.86 6.72 4.60
CA ALA A 189 -22.16 7.37 4.60
C ALA A 189 -23.19 6.58 5.42
N VAL A 190 -23.22 5.26 5.29
CA VAL A 190 -24.12 4.39 6.07
C VAL A 190 -23.80 4.49 7.55
N SER A 191 -22.53 4.36 7.93
CA SER A 191 -22.13 4.46 9.34
C SER A 191 -22.46 5.83 9.94
N PHE A 192 -22.27 6.91 9.18
CA PHE A 192 -22.56 8.26 9.65
C PHE A 192 -24.06 8.44 9.96
N ARG A 193 -24.92 7.95 9.05
CA ARG A 193 -26.37 7.98 9.26
C ARG A 193 -26.81 7.15 10.46
N GLN A 194 -26.17 6.01 10.71
CA GLN A 194 -26.44 5.19 11.89
C GLN A 194 -26.09 5.93 13.18
N GLN A 195 -24.93 6.59 13.25
CA GLN A 195 -24.52 7.34 14.43
C GLN A 195 -25.47 8.54 14.71
N GLU A 196 -25.90 9.26 13.67
CA GLU A 196 -26.87 10.37 13.83
C GLU A 196 -28.25 9.87 14.29
N LEU A 197 -28.68 8.70 13.81
CA LEU A 197 -29.91 8.07 14.27
C LEU A 197 -29.81 7.66 15.74
N GLU A 198 -28.71 7.04 16.15
CA GLU A 198 -28.46 6.64 17.55
C GLU A 198 -28.50 7.86 18.48
N LYS A 199 -27.82 8.95 18.12
CA LYS A 199 -27.88 10.22 18.87
C LYS A 199 -29.30 10.75 18.99
N THR A 200 -30.06 10.71 17.91
CA THR A 200 -31.46 11.19 17.89
C THR A 200 -32.35 10.35 18.81
N ILE A 201 -32.17 9.03 18.81
CA ILE A 201 -32.90 8.10 19.70
C ILE A 201 -32.54 8.33 21.16
N LEU A 202 -31.25 8.51 21.48
CA LEU A 202 -30.81 8.81 22.85
C LEU A 202 -31.37 10.15 23.34
N ALA A 203 -31.37 11.18 22.49
CA ALA A 203 -31.96 12.47 22.82
C ALA A 203 -33.47 12.37 23.07
N LEU A 204 -34.19 11.62 22.24
CA LEU A 204 -35.62 11.35 22.44
C LEU A 204 -35.87 10.58 23.75
N SER A 205 -35.06 9.56 24.04
CA SER A 205 -35.17 8.78 25.27
C SER A 205 -34.98 9.65 26.52
N ALA A 206 -34.02 10.57 26.50
CA ALA A 206 -33.78 11.49 27.61
C ALA A 206 -34.97 12.44 27.83
N GLN A 207 -35.52 12.99 26.75
CA GLN A 207 -36.71 13.85 26.81
C GLN A 207 -37.93 13.12 27.39
N LEU A 208 -38.13 11.85 27.03
CA LEU A 208 -39.24 11.05 27.57
C LEU A 208 -39.08 10.78 29.08
N SER A 209 -37.85 10.49 29.54
CA SER A 209 -37.58 10.31 30.97
C SER A 209 -37.80 11.59 31.78
N GLU A 210 -37.42 12.75 31.25
CA GLU A 210 -37.68 14.06 31.89
C GLU A 210 -39.18 14.36 32.01
N MET A 211 -39.99 13.93 31.03
CA MET A 211 -41.45 14.09 31.08
C MET A 211 -42.10 13.19 32.15
N GLU A 212 -41.66 11.94 32.27
CA GLU A 212 -42.18 11.02 33.30
C GLU A 212 -41.86 11.51 34.73
N GLU A 213 -40.67 12.07 34.97
CA GLU A 213 -40.32 12.66 36.28
C GLU A 213 -41.16 13.92 36.61
N SER A 214 -41.53 14.71 35.60
CA SER A 214 -42.36 15.90 35.81
C SER A 214 -43.83 15.61 36.12
N ASP A 215 -44.34 14.44 35.70
CA ASP A 215 -45.72 14.01 35.96
C ASP A 215 -45.87 13.30 37.34
N GLU A 216 -44.76 12.89 38.00
CA GLU A 216 -44.78 12.28 39.35
C GLU A 216 -44.70 13.31 40.50
N ASP A 217 -44.28 14.55 40.22
CA ASP A 217 -44.10 15.64 41.20
C ASP A 217 -45.33 16.58 41.33
N ASP A 218 -46.39 16.40 40.52
CA ASP A 218 -47.67 17.14 40.53
C ASP A 218 -48.84 16.33 41.16
#